data_AF-A0A4U7E5U5-F1
#
_entry.id   AF-A0A4U7E5U5-F1
#
_cell.length_a   1.000
_cell.length_b   1.000
_cell.length_c   1.000
_cell.angle_alpha   90.00
_cell.angle_beta   90.00
_cell.angle_gamma   90.00
#
_symmetry.space_group_name_H-M   'P 1'
#
loop_
_entity.id
_entity.type
_entity.pdbx_description
1 polymer ?
#
loop_
_entity_poly.entity_id
_entity_poly.type
_entity_poly.pdbx_seq_one_letter_code
_entity_poly.pdbx_strand_id
1 'polypeptide(L)'
;MSIDTPTSPEAGIGTLPDPRIEDRVAPQPAAHGAAVQAVFNDAGRDLALYSAVHQLWYDIVGDRDEEPGIAAELDHHELTWLDAPTPGREWVVKLTSSRWKAGTGSGDDYSAYYKYDLTLRERDEDGDLYKTGKACSLRVIPQFEDLNYKDGEPLTLQYDEGSLVRCSTTWADTAAEVEGRMLDLLEIVLDVDRGRLLADRNADSRRLTKAEAHHRFDIGWKRQVVEVLDQTRELIAYGGQSEIEAHQRRQREGYLEALLDADRWHLLGFERTSYDIELKCYQAAGWAEFPREDPAHHPKLEASFAGVDGDGPLPHVDEWDEVMSVLRSVVSAHLEWAGIGRDELIADDYQAGPASPEYRYKHPGGRREQLRERYEAVGTEIHREALKANTQAVYDILRVVATESGASYDTLEERTGLARSTIRYHVSRLVDVGIAEKVGNPVLVVFPSLAVLDEAEEILRRIYPDDQVDDMMDRAEARRERREEREDPSAVGDDVREGRDDQDDAGDGDRGRRSEWAYFQDLALEPHQLATALEKEYLEGDEVRVRTDRRDWVE
;
A
#
# COMPACT_ATOMS: atom_id res chain seq x y z
N MET A 1 30.36 -26.21 26.27
CA MET A 1 30.56 -25.05 25.39
C MET A 1 29.22 -24.35 25.30
N SER A 2 29.13 -23.17 25.90
CA SER A 2 27.92 -22.35 25.91
C SER A 2 27.85 -21.63 24.57
N ILE A 3 26.72 -21.72 23.87
CA ILE A 3 26.47 -20.96 22.65
C ILE A 3 25.90 -19.63 23.13
N ASP A 4 26.69 -18.56 22.95
CA ASP A 4 26.28 -17.19 23.23
C ASP A 4 25.03 -16.87 22.41
N THR A 5 23.95 -16.56 23.12
CA THR A 5 22.74 -15.97 22.55
C THR A 5 23.08 -14.53 22.19
N PRO A 6 22.70 -14.01 21.00
CA PRO A 6 22.90 -12.60 20.70
C PRO A 6 22.11 -11.78 21.73
N THR A 7 22.80 -10.96 22.50
CA THR A 7 22.19 -9.96 23.37
C THR A 7 21.34 -9.03 22.52
N SER A 8 20.02 -9.04 22.76
CA SER A 8 19.09 -8.03 22.25
C SER A 8 19.64 -6.63 22.56
N PRO A 9 19.57 -5.67 21.61
CA PRO A 9 19.94 -4.28 21.88
C PRO A 9 19.09 -3.75 23.04
N GLU A 10 19.70 -2.93 23.92
CA GLU A 10 19.01 -2.30 25.03
C GLU A 10 17.75 -1.58 24.54
N ALA A 11 16.61 -1.86 25.21
CA ALA A 11 15.31 -1.36 24.80
C ALA A 11 15.24 0.17 24.97
N GLY A 12 15.51 0.90 23.88
CA GLY A 12 15.13 2.31 23.77
C GLY A 12 13.60 2.45 23.65
N ILE A 13 13.09 3.67 23.77
CA ILE A 13 11.68 4.03 23.47
C ILE A 13 11.28 3.59 22.04
N GLY A 14 12.28 3.37 21.17
CA GLY A 14 12.12 2.83 19.82
C GLY A 14 11.74 1.35 19.70
N THR A 15 11.94 0.50 20.70
CA THR A 15 11.66 -0.95 20.59
C THR A 15 10.45 -1.37 21.40
N LEU A 16 9.38 -1.75 20.70
CA LEU A 16 8.21 -2.38 21.30
C LEU A 16 8.56 -3.80 21.78
N PRO A 17 8.05 -4.25 22.96
CA PRO A 17 8.15 -5.65 23.35
C PRO A 17 7.44 -6.54 22.32
N ASP A 18 7.77 -7.83 22.26
CA ASP A 18 7.06 -8.74 21.37
C ASP A 18 5.57 -8.81 21.71
N PRO A 19 4.68 -8.78 20.70
CA PRO A 19 3.24 -8.87 20.93
C PRO A 19 2.88 -10.22 21.57
N ARG A 20 1.91 -10.21 22.49
CA ARG A 20 1.34 -11.46 23.00
C ARG A 20 0.37 -12.01 21.96
N ILE A 21 0.78 -13.08 21.29
CA ILE A 21 -0.05 -13.74 20.29
C ILE A 21 -0.82 -14.88 20.94
N GLU A 22 -2.15 -14.82 20.82
CA GLU A 22 -3.08 -15.81 21.35
C GLU A 22 -3.79 -16.54 20.21
N ASP A 23 -3.94 -17.85 20.31
CA ASP A 23 -4.78 -18.60 19.38
C ASP A 23 -6.26 -18.38 19.75
N ARG A 24 -7.02 -17.77 18.84
CA ARG A 24 -8.45 -17.52 18.99
C ARG A 24 -9.25 -18.28 17.95
N VAL A 25 -10.55 -18.44 18.22
CA VAL A 25 -11.50 -19.12 17.33
C VAL A 25 -12.67 -18.18 17.07
N ALA A 26 -12.97 -17.95 15.79
CA ALA A 26 -14.09 -17.14 15.34
C ALA A 26 -14.75 -17.81 14.13
N PRO A 27 -15.95 -17.37 13.71
CA PRO A 27 -16.48 -17.72 12.39
C PRO A 27 -15.50 -17.31 11.29
N GLN A 28 -15.35 -18.13 10.24
CA GLN A 28 -14.43 -17.86 9.13
C GLN A 28 -14.96 -16.72 8.24
N PRO A 29 -14.16 -15.65 8.02
CA PRO A 29 -14.51 -14.63 7.03
C PRO A 29 -14.50 -15.22 5.62
N ALA A 30 -15.55 -14.92 4.86
CA ALA A 30 -15.76 -15.45 3.52
C ALA A 30 -14.87 -14.72 2.50
N ALA A 31 -14.33 -15.47 1.54
CA ALA A 31 -13.69 -14.89 0.38
C ALA A 31 -14.72 -14.16 -0.49
N HIS A 32 -14.40 -12.97 -0.98
CA HIS A 32 -15.28 -12.19 -1.86
C HIS A 32 -14.63 -11.95 -3.20
N GLY A 33 -14.08 -10.76 -3.47
CA GLY A 33 -13.36 -10.48 -4.69
C GLY A 33 -12.00 -11.17 -4.73
N ALA A 34 -11.73 -11.86 -5.83
CA ALA A 34 -10.49 -12.57 -6.09
C ALA A 34 -10.00 -12.22 -7.50
N ALA A 35 -8.70 -12.02 -7.68
CA ALA A 35 -8.14 -11.85 -9.01
C ALA A 35 -6.72 -12.39 -9.12
N VAL A 36 -6.47 -13.09 -10.21
CA VAL A 36 -5.16 -13.63 -10.57
C VAL A 36 -4.81 -13.22 -11.99
N GLN A 37 -3.52 -13.11 -12.27
CA GLN A 37 -3.02 -12.93 -13.62
C GLN A 37 -2.01 -14.01 -13.98
N ALA A 38 -1.91 -14.32 -15.27
CA ALA A 38 -0.87 -15.16 -15.81
C ALA A 38 -0.55 -14.75 -17.25
N VAL A 39 0.70 -14.93 -17.62
CA VAL A 39 1.21 -14.78 -18.99
C VAL A 39 1.17 -16.14 -19.66
N PHE A 40 0.70 -16.16 -20.90
CA PHE A 40 0.73 -17.32 -21.78
C PHE A 40 1.79 -17.06 -22.84
N ASN A 41 2.83 -17.89 -22.87
CA ASN A 41 3.99 -17.79 -23.76
C ASN A 41 3.64 -18.30 -25.17
N ASP A 42 2.68 -17.65 -25.81
CA ASP A 42 2.04 -18.11 -27.04
C ASP A 42 2.34 -17.26 -28.27
N ALA A 43 3.26 -16.29 -28.17
CA ALA A 43 3.66 -15.42 -29.28
C ALA A 43 4.09 -16.19 -30.54
N GLY A 44 4.73 -17.35 -30.36
CA GLY A 44 5.17 -18.21 -31.47
C GLY A 44 4.10 -19.15 -32.05
N ARG A 45 2.86 -19.11 -31.57
CA ARG A 45 1.78 -19.97 -32.09
C ARG A 45 1.04 -19.31 -33.25
N ASP A 46 0.54 -20.14 -34.17
CA ASP A 46 -0.25 -19.71 -35.33
C ASP A 46 -1.46 -18.84 -34.94
N LEU A 47 -2.02 -19.04 -33.74
CA LEU A 47 -3.05 -18.17 -33.17
C LEU A 47 -2.85 -18.02 -31.65
N ALA A 48 -1.99 -17.08 -31.25
CA ALA A 48 -1.86 -16.63 -29.86
C ALA A 48 -3.21 -16.18 -29.28
N LEU A 49 -3.42 -16.29 -27.97
CA LEU A 49 -4.66 -15.93 -27.28
C LEU A 49 -5.08 -14.48 -27.54
N TYR A 50 -4.14 -13.54 -27.46
CA TYR A 50 -4.43 -12.15 -27.78
C TYR A 50 -4.97 -12.00 -29.22
N SER A 51 -4.30 -12.62 -30.19
CA SER A 51 -4.71 -12.60 -31.60
C SER A 51 -6.04 -13.31 -31.83
N ALA A 52 -6.32 -14.40 -31.10
CA ALA A 52 -7.58 -15.13 -31.15
C ALA A 52 -8.75 -14.26 -30.66
N VAL A 53 -8.59 -13.58 -29.51
CA VAL A 53 -9.62 -12.70 -28.95
C VAL A 53 -9.80 -11.46 -29.81
N HIS A 54 -8.73 -10.92 -30.38
CA HIS A 54 -8.83 -9.82 -31.35
C HIS A 54 -9.60 -10.22 -32.60
N GLN A 55 -9.32 -11.40 -33.18
CA GLN A 55 -10.07 -11.92 -34.32
C GLN A 55 -11.55 -12.12 -33.96
N LEU A 56 -11.82 -12.71 -32.79
CA LEU A 56 -13.18 -12.86 -32.28
C LEU A 56 -13.92 -11.52 -32.15
N TRP A 57 -13.24 -10.49 -31.62
CA TRP A 57 -13.80 -9.15 -31.54
C TRP A 57 -14.12 -8.61 -32.94
N TYR A 58 -13.23 -8.79 -33.91
CA TYR A 58 -13.48 -8.37 -35.28
C TYR A 58 -14.67 -9.09 -35.92
N ASP A 59 -14.82 -10.39 -35.66
CA ASP A 59 -15.87 -11.23 -36.23
C ASP A 59 -17.26 -10.96 -35.61
N ILE A 60 -17.31 -10.63 -34.32
CA ILE A 60 -18.57 -10.42 -33.57
C ILE A 60 -18.99 -8.95 -33.52
N VAL A 61 -18.02 -8.07 -33.34
CA VAL A 61 -18.24 -6.63 -33.11
C VAL A 61 -17.87 -5.84 -34.37
N GLY A 62 -16.62 -5.98 -34.85
CA GLY A 62 -16.11 -5.32 -36.06
C GLY A 62 -15.91 -3.79 -35.93
N ASP A 63 -16.92 -3.07 -35.43
CA ASP A 63 -16.88 -1.64 -35.12
C ASP A 63 -17.13 -1.40 -33.63
N ARG A 64 -16.28 -0.57 -33.01
CA ARG A 64 -16.38 -0.25 -31.59
C ARG A 64 -17.68 0.46 -31.21
N ASP A 65 -18.30 1.18 -32.15
CA ASP A 65 -19.61 1.81 -31.93
C ASP A 65 -20.76 0.78 -31.82
N GLU A 66 -20.50 -0.48 -32.20
CA GLU A 66 -21.44 -1.61 -32.11
C GLU A 66 -21.20 -2.47 -30.85
N GLU A 67 -20.29 -2.07 -29.95
CA GLU A 67 -20.10 -2.75 -28.67
C GLU A 67 -21.31 -2.63 -27.72
N PRO A 68 -21.59 -3.64 -26.87
CA PRO A 68 -20.80 -4.88 -26.69
C PRO A 68 -21.23 -6.04 -27.61
N GLY A 69 -20.30 -6.95 -27.89
CA GLY A 69 -20.59 -8.24 -28.53
C GLY A 69 -20.87 -9.36 -27.52
N ILE A 70 -21.49 -10.44 -27.97
CA ILE A 70 -21.68 -11.68 -27.17
C ILE A 70 -20.76 -12.76 -27.73
N ALA A 71 -19.71 -13.10 -26.97
CA ALA A 71 -18.68 -14.05 -27.36
C ALA A 71 -19.11 -15.50 -27.24
N ALA A 72 -19.92 -15.83 -26.22
CA ALA A 72 -20.41 -17.17 -25.98
C ALA A 72 -21.68 -17.16 -25.12
N GLU A 73 -22.52 -18.16 -25.31
CA GLU A 73 -23.57 -18.59 -24.39
C GLU A 73 -23.01 -19.72 -23.51
N LEU A 74 -23.30 -19.72 -22.21
CA LEU A 74 -22.73 -20.68 -21.27
C LEU A 74 -23.81 -21.60 -20.69
N ASP A 75 -23.54 -22.90 -20.70
CA ASP A 75 -24.34 -23.87 -19.95
C ASP A 75 -23.81 -24.03 -18.53
N HIS A 76 -24.59 -23.60 -17.53
CA HIS A 76 -24.28 -23.79 -16.12
C HIS A 76 -24.13 -25.26 -15.71
N HIS A 77 -24.65 -26.22 -16.49
CA HIS A 77 -24.45 -27.65 -16.22
C HIS A 77 -23.02 -28.13 -16.56
N GLU A 78 -22.32 -27.42 -17.45
CA GLU A 78 -20.93 -27.73 -17.83
C GLU A 78 -19.92 -27.04 -16.90
N LEU A 79 -20.33 -25.97 -16.21
CA LEU A 79 -19.48 -25.16 -15.34
C LEU A 79 -19.92 -25.30 -13.87
N THR A 80 -19.21 -26.14 -13.11
CA THR A 80 -19.57 -26.50 -11.72
C THR A 80 -19.61 -25.33 -10.74
N TRP A 81 -19.04 -24.18 -11.10
CA TRP A 81 -19.02 -22.97 -10.27
C TRP A 81 -20.15 -21.99 -10.61
N LEU A 82 -20.91 -22.21 -11.70
CA LEU A 82 -22.08 -21.44 -12.06
C LEU A 82 -23.36 -22.10 -11.53
N ASP A 83 -24.24 -21.28 -10.95
CA ASP A 83 -25.59 -21.74 -10.61
C ASP A 83 -26.52 -21.55 -11.81
N ALA A 84 -27.74 -22.09 -11.71
CA ALA A 84 -28.79 -21.79 -12.68
C ALA A 84 -29.00 -20.27 -12.77
N PRO A 85 -29.14 -19.72 -13.99
CA PRO A 85 -29.42 -18.31 -14.16
C PRO A 85 -30.82 -17.96 -13.59
N THR A 86 -31.04 -16.67 -13.37
CA THR A 86 -32.38 -16.16 -13.04
C THR A 86 -33.42 -16.67 -14.06
N PRO A 87 -34.62 -17.13 -13.62
CA PRO A 87 -35.63 -17.63 -14.55
C PRO A 87 -35.94 -16.65 -15.69
N GLY A 88 -35.90 -17.13 -16.94
CA GLY A 88 -36.08 -16.30 -18.13
C GLY A 88 -34.81 -15.60 -18.62
N ARG A 89 -33.64 -15.95 -18.05
CA ARG A 89 -32.33 -15.45 -18.47
C ARG A 89 -31.37 -16.61 -18.72
N GLU A 90 -30.29 -16.29 -19.42
CA GLU A 90 -29.19 -17.22 -19.71
C GLU A 90 -27.84 -16.58 -19.39
N TRP A 91 -26.83 -17.41 -19.14
CA TRP A 91 -25.46 -16.95 -18.94
C TRP A 91 -24.78 -16.68 -20.27
N VAL A 92 -24.13 -15.52 -20.39
CA VAL A 92 -23.37 -15.11 -21.58
C VAL A 92 -22.04 -14.50 -21.21
N VAL A 93 -21.09 -14.55 -22.15
CA VAL A 93 -19.81 -13.83 -22.06
C VAL A 93 -19.88 -12.61 -22.97
N LYS A 94 -19.93 -11.43 -22.35
CA LYS A 94 -19.89 -10.14 -23.05
C LYS A 94 -18.44 -9.80 -23.45
N LEU A 95 -18.22 -9.40 -24.69
CA LEU A 95 -16.93 -8.95 -25.22
C LEU A 95 -16.93 -7.45 -25.49
N THR A 96 -15.93 -6.75 -24.95
CA THR A 96 -15.67 -5.32 -25.18
C THR A 96 -14.19 -5.07 -25.35
N SER A 97 -13.83 -3.96 -25.99
CA SER A 97 -12.45 -3.53 -26.16
C SER A 97 -12.20 -2.16 -25.53
N SER A 98 -10.95 -1.91 -25.15
CA SER A 98 -10.52 -0.56 -24.81
C SER A 98 -9.05 -0.36 -25.14
N ARG A 99 -8.67 0.89 -25.43
CA ARG A 99 -7.29 1.22 -25.81
C ARG A 99 -6.32 0.85 -24.69
N TRP A 100 -5.19 0.23 -25.06
CA TRP A 100 -4.10 -0.08 -24.14
C TRP A 100 -3.06 1.05 -24.11
N LYS A 101 -2.26 1.09 -23.03
CA LYS A 101 -1.25 2.14 -22.82
C LYS A 101 -0.02 1.99 -23.73
N ALA A 102 0.19 0.81 -24.32
CA ALA A 102 1.33 0.51 -25.16
C ALA A 102 0.90 0.10 -26.58
N GLY A 103 1.80 0.29 -27.52
CA GLY A 103 1.58 0.21 -28.96
C GLY A 103 2.87 -0.02 -29.73
N THR A 104 2.84 0.25 -31.03
CA THR A 104 4.04 0.34 -31.88
C THR A 104 4.15 1.75 -32.47
N GLY A 105 5.38 2.16 -32.83
CA GLY A 105 5.67 3.54 -33.27
C GLY A 105 5.88 4.51 -32.11
N SER A 106 6.06 5.80 -32.42
CA SER A 106 6.32 6.89 -31.46
C SER A 106 5.83 8.25 -31.97
N GLY A 107 5.28 9.10 -31.11
CA GLY A 107 4.81 10.42 -31.55
C GLY A 107 3.63 10.34 -32.53
N ASP A 108 3.84 10.76 -33.78
CA ASP A 108 2.78 10.91 -34.80
C ASP A 108 2.43 9.58 -35.53
N ASP A 109 3.33 8.59 -35.55
CA ASP A 109 3.08 7.26 -36.13
C ASP A 109 2.64 6.21 -35.09
N TYR A 110 2.43 6.64 -33.84
CA TYR A 110 2.06 5.76 -32.74
C TYR A 110 0.66 5.14 -32.93
N SER A 111 0.62 3.81 -32.93
CA SER A 111 -0.60 3.02 -32.93
C SER A 111 -0.68 2.19 -31.65
N ALA A 112 -1.67 2.48 -30.81
CA ALA A 112 -1.89 1.72 -29.58
C ALA A 112 -2.56 0.38 -29.89
N TYR A 113 -2.15 -0.65 -29.16
CA TYR A 113 -2.94 -1.87 -29.07
C TYR A 113 -4.22 -1.65 -28.26
N TYR A 114 -5.08 -2.66 -28.27
CA TYR A 114 -6.27 -2.72 -27.43
C TYR A 114 -6.08 -3.81 -26.37
N LYS A 115 -6.86 -3.72 -25.30
CA LYS A 115 -7.13 -4.81 -24.38
C LYS A 115 -8.57 -5.25 -24.57
N TYR A 116 -8.82 -6.55 -24.43
CA TYR A 116 -10.14 -7.13 -24.61
C TYR A 116 -10.64 -7.65 -23.27
N ASP A 117 -11.88 -7.31 -22.94
CA ASP A 117 -12.55 -7.73 -21.71
C ASP A 117 -13.67 -8.73 -22.06
N LEU A 118 -13.55 -9.96 -21.56
CA LEU A 118 -14.55 -11.03 -21.61
C LEU A 118 -15.25 -11.09 -20.26
N THR A 119 -16.53 -10.72 -20.18
CA THR A 119 -17.22 -10.49 -18.92
C THR A 119 -18.50 -11.30 -18.82
N LEU A 120 -18.61 -12.14 -17.78
CA LEU A 120 -19.82 -12.91 -17.48
C LEU A 120 -21.02 -11.99 -17.15
N ARG A 121 -22.16 -12.24 -17.80
CA ARG A 121 -23.43 -11.56 -17.55
C ARG A 121 -24.59 -12.55 -17.69
N GLU A 122 -25.73 -12.19 -17.11
CA GLU A 122 -27.01 -12.78 -17.53
C GLU A 122 -27.60 -11.93 -18.66
N ARG A 123 -28.23 -12.57 -19.64
CA ARG A 123 -28.99 -11.95 -20.73
C ARG A 123 -30.45 -12.39 -20.67
N ASP A 124 -31.40 -11.47 -20.81
CA ASP A 124 -32.83 -11.81 -20.95
C ASP A 124 -33.27 -11.94 -22.42
N GLU A 125 -34.54 -12.24 -22.63
CA GLU A 125 -35.13 -12.43 -23.97
C GLU A 125 -35.06 -11.17 -24.86
N ASP A 126 -35.01 -9.98 -24.25
CA ASP A 126 -34.91 -8.69 -24.96
C ASP A 126 -33.44 -8.32 -25.29
N GLY A 127 -32.48 -9.10 -24.77
CA GLY A 127 -31.05 -8.90 -24.97
C GLY A 127 -30.38 -8.01 -23.92
N ASP A 128 -31.10 -7.61 -22.87
CA ASP A 128 -30.55 -6.77 -21.81
C ASP A 128 -29.59 -7.56 -20.91
N LEU A 129 -28.47 -6.91 -20.54
CA LEU A 129 -27.38 -7.54 -19.80
C LEU A 129 -27.38 -7.14 -18.32
N TYR A 130 -27.39 -8.13 -17.44
CA TYR A 130 -27.46 -7.94 -15.99
C TYR A 130 -26.18 -8.38 -15.29
N LYS A 131 -25.74 -7.56 -14.33
CA LYS A 131 -24.69 -7.93 -13.37
C LYS A 131 -25.32 -8.76 -12.26
N THR A 132 -24.65 -9.82 -11.86
CA THR A 132 -25.08 -10.73 -10.78
C THR A 132 -24.08 -10.74 -9.62
N GLY A 133 -24.42 -11.42 -8.53
CA GLY A 133 -23.50 -11.64 -7.39
C GLY A 133 -22.29 -12.51 -7.74
N LYS A 134 -22.45 -13.45 -8.70
CA LYS A 134 -21.36 -14.23 -9.30
C LYS A 134 -20.76 -13.48 -10.49
N ALA A 135 -19.59 -12.87 -10.29
CA ALA A 135 -18.86 -12.19 -11.34
C ALA A 135 -17.66 -13.03 -11.79
N CYS A 136 -17.39 -13.02 -13.09
CA CYS A 136 -16.12 -13.46 -13.65
C CYS A 136 -15.82 -12.56 -14.86
N SER A 137 -14.59 -12.06 -14.95
CA SER A 137 -14.14 -11.19 -16.01
C SER A 137 -12.69 -11.50 -16.33
N LEU A 138 -12.41 -11.75 -17.60
CA LEU A 138 -11.07 -11.88 -18.13
C LEU A 138 -10.69 -10.62 -18.88
N ARG A 139 -9.46 -10.18 -18.71
CA ARG A 139 -8.85 -9.13 -19.51
C ARG A 139 -7.62 -9.68 -20.20
N VAL A 140 -7.64 -9.66 -21.52
CA VAL A 140 -6.56 -10.15 -22.38
C VAL A 140 -5.78 -8.95 -22.92
N ILE A 141 -4.47 -8.93 -22.67
CA ILE A 141 -3.57 -7.82 -22.92
C ILE A 141 -2.38 -8.35 -23.75
N PRO A 142 -1.91 -7.61 -24.78
CA PRO A 142 -0.74 -8.03 -25.53
C PRO A 142 0.54 -7.83 -24.71
N GLN A 143 1.46 -8.77 -24.85
CA GLN A 143 2.76 -8.74 -24.19
C GLN A 143 3.85 -9.07 -25.22
N PHE A 144 4.09 -8.14 -26.16
CA PHE A 144 5.07 -8.29 -27.24
C PHE A 144 6.34 -7.49 -26.94
N GLU A 145 7.50 -7.98 -27.37
CA GLU A 145 8.80 -7.33 -27.06
C GLU A 145 8.95 -5.94 -27.68
N ASP A 146 8.23 -5.68 -28.78
CA ASP A 146 8.29 -4.43 -29.54
C ASP A 146 7.29 -3.35 -29.07
N LEU A 147 6.66 -3.57 -27.91
CA LEU A 147 5.71 -2.62 -27.34
C LEU A 147 6.41 -1.37 -26.79
N ASN A 148 5.93 -0.20 -27.19
CA ASN A 148 6.40 1.09 -26.72
C ASN A 148 5.25 1.94 -26.16
N TYR A 149 5.59 2.83 -25.23
CA TYR A 149 4.74 3.94 -24.82
C TYR A 149 4.66 4.99 -25.93
N LYS A 150 3.70 5.92 -25.82
CA LYS A 150 3.48 6.95 -26.85
C LYS A 150 4.69 7.88 -27.04
N ASP A 151 5.46 8.09 -25.98
CA ASP A 151 6.71 8.86 -25.98
C ASP A 151 7.90 8.11 -26.64
N GLY A 152 7.71 6.84 -27.02
CA GLY A 152 8.72 6.00 -27.65
C GLY A 152 9.55 5.18 -26.67
N GLU A 153 9.33 5.32 -25.36
CA GLU A 153 10.02 4.50 -24.37
C GLU A 153 9.53 3.04 -24.44
N PRO A 154 10.44 2.05 -24.38
CA PRO A 154 10.05 0.64 -24.45
C PRO A 154 9.26 0.22 -23.21
N LEU A 155 8.22 -0.58 -23.42
CA LEU A 155 7.50 -1.22 -22.33
C LEU A 155 8.33 -2.39 -21.79
N THR A 156 8.83 -2.27 -20.56
CA THR A 156 9.48 -3.40 -19.88
C THR A 156 8.46 -4.49 -19.59
N LEU A 157 8.67 -5.67 -20.19
CA LEU A 157 7.90 -6.86 -19.87
C LEU A 157 8.49 -7.52 -18.62
N GLN A 158 7.65 -7.77 -17.62
CA GLN A 158 8.09 -8.43 -16.37
C GLN A 158 8.31 -9.94 -16.53
N TYR A 159 7.72 -10.52 -17.57
CA TYR A 159 7.80 -11.93 -17.93
C TYR A 159 7.95 -12.06 -19.46
N ASP A 160 7.95 -13.29 -19.95
CA ASP A 160 8.13 -13.60 -21.38
C ASP A 160 7.03 -13.00 -22.30
N GLU A 161 7.24 -13.16 -23.60
CA GLU A 161 6.37 -12.68 -24.66
C GLU A 161 5.11 -13.54 -24.85
N GLY A 162 3.97 -12.90 -25.16
CA GLY A 162 2.73 -13.56 -25.55
C GLY A 162 1.49 -12.79 -25.11
N SER A 163 0.65 -13.44 -24.30
CA SER A 163 -0.66 -12.92 -23.91
C SER A 163 -0.80 -12.87 -22.39
N LEU A 164 -0.95 -11.68 -21.81
CA LEU A 164 -1.27 -11.51 -20.40
C LEU A 164 -2.79 -11.60 -20.20
N VAL A 165 -3.23 -12.56 -19.40
CA VAL A 165 -4.64 -12.70 -19.01
C VAL A 165 -4.80 -12.40 -17.54
N ARG A 166 -5.67 -11.44 -17.21
CA ARG A 166 -6.10 -11.14 -15.83
C ARG A 166 -7.51 -11.65 -15.63
N CYS A 167 -7.72 -12.55 -14.68
CA CYS A 167 -9.03 -13.02 -14.27
C CYS A 167 -9.42 -12.34 -12.96
N SER A 168 -10.61 -11.74 -12.91
CA SER A 168 -11.23 -11.24 -11.69
C SER A 168 -12.57 -11.92 -11.50
N THR A 169 -12.82 -12.46 -10.31
CA THR A 169 -14.03 -13.20 -9.98
C THR A 169 -14.50 -12.92 -8.55
N THR A 170 -15.70 -13.36 -8.20
CA THR A 170 -16.22 -13.32 -6.82
C THR A 170 -16.45 -14.73 -6.29
N TRP A 171 -16.33 -14.91 -4.97
CA TRP A 171 -16.65 -16.16 -4.28
C TRP A 171 -15.80 -17.35 -4.75
N ALA A 172 -14.49 -17.11 -4.86
CA ALA A 172 -13.49 -18.16 -5.02
C ALA A 172 -12.65 -18.23 -3.75
N ASP A 173 -12.57 -19.41 -3.14
CA ASP A 173 -11.86 -19.66 -1.90
C ASP A 173 -10.39 -20.04 -2.11
N THR A 174 -10.02 -20.42 -3.34
CA THR A 174 -8.65 -20.80 -3.70
C THR A 174 -8.20 -20.13 -5.00
N ALA A 175 -6.89 -19.91 -5.14
CA ALA A 175 -6.33 -19.43 -6.41
C ALA A 175 -6.59 -20.40 -7.57
N ALA A 176 -6.61 -21.72 -7.31
CA ALA A 176 -6.91 -22.75 -8.29
C ALA A 176 -8.34 -22.63 -8.85
N GLU A 177 -9.32 -22.20 -8.05
CA GLU A 177 -10.67 -21.90 -8.53
C GLU A 177 -10.66 -20.70 -9.46
N VAL A 178 -9.95 -19.62 -9.11
CA VAL A 178 -9.86 -18.42 -9.98
C VAL A 178 -9.20 -18.75 -11.32
N GLU A 179 -8.09 -19.49 -11.29
CA GLU A 179 -7.41 -19.98 -12.49
C GLU A 179 -8.28 -20.97 -13.27
N GLY A 180 -9.03 -21.82 -12.58
CA GLY A 180 -9.98 -22.74 -13.19
C GLY A 180 -11.02 -22.00 -14.02
N ARG A 181 -11.67 -20.98 -13.43
CA ARG A 181 -12.63 -20.11 -14.11
C ARG A 181 -12.02 -19.34 -15.27
N MET A 182 -10.76 -18.93 -15.15
CA MET A 182 -10.01 -18.30 -16.25
C MET A 182 -9.91 -19.24 -17.45
N LEU A 183 -9.49 -20.49 -17.22
CA LEU A 183 -9.33 -21.49 -18.26
C LEU A 183 -10.68 -21.88 -18.86
N ASP A 184 -11.71 -22.11 -18.03
CA ASP A 184 -13.05 -22.47 -18.50
C ASP A 184 -13.61 -21.43 -19.48
N LEU A 185 -13.51 -20.14 -19.17
CA LEU A 185 -13.99 -19.09 -20.07
C LEU A 185 -13.15 -18.96 -21.35
N LEU A 186 -11.83 -19.16 -21.28
CA LEU A 186 -10.98 -19.14 -22.47
C LEU A 186 -11.28 -20.34 -23.40
N GLU A 187 -11.47 -21.53 -22.83
CA GLU A 187 -11.81 -22.76 -23.56
C GLU A 187 -13.11 -22.58 -24.34
N ILE A 188 -14.17 -22.09 -23.67
CA ILE A 188 -15.49 -21.93 -24.28
C ILE A 188 -15.48 -20.81 -25.34
N VAL A 189 -14.88 -19.66 -25.02
CA VAL A 189 -14.91 -18.50 -25.92
C VAL A 189 -14.05 -18.70 -27.17
N LEU A 190 -12.92 -19.41 -27.06
CA LEU A 190 -11.97 -19.58 -28.15
C LEU A 190 -11.98 -20.97 -28.77
N ASP A 191 -12.82 -21.88 -28.27
CA ASP A 191 -12.87 -23.30 -28.66
C ASP A 191 -11.46 -23.93 -28.66
N VAL A 192 -10.76 -23.77 -27.53
CA VAL A 192 -9.35 -24.18 -27.37
C VAL A 192 -9.19 -25.23 -26.29
N ASP A 193 -8.29 -26.19 -26.50
CA ASP A 193 -7.99 -27.24 -25.53
C ASP A 193 -7.30 -26.71 -24.25
N ARG A 194 -7.76 -27.16 -23.07
CA ARG A 194 -7.18 -26.82 -21.76
C ARG A 194 -5.71 -27.18 -21.65
N GLY A 195 -5.33 -28.35 -22.17
CA GLY A 195 -3.96 -28.85 -22.13
C GLY A 195 -3.00 -27.91 -22.85
N ARG A 196 -3.45 -27.34 -23.98
CA ARG A 196 -2.73 -26.27 -24.67
C ARG A 196 -2.58 -25.03 -23.79
N LEU A 197 -3.66 -24.51 -23.22
CA LEU A 197 -3.61 -23.32 -22.36
C LEU A 197 -2.61 -23.52 -21.20
N LEU A 198 -2.65 -24.68 -20.55
CA LEU A 198 -1.76 -25.01 -19.45
C LEU A 198 -0.30 -25.15 -19.89
N ALA A 199 -0.03 -25.64 -21.10
CA ALA A 199 1.32 -25.74 -21.65
C ALA A 199 1.92 -24.37 -21.99
N ASP A 200 1.08 -23.42 -22.41
CA ASP A 200 1.51 -22.06 -22.73
C ASP A 200 1.64 -21.17 -21.49
N ARG A 201 0.89 -21.45 -20.42
CA ARG A 201 0.89 -20.63 -19.20
C ARG A 201 2.26 -20.67 -18.50
N ASN A 202 2.90 -19.51 -18.40
CA ASN A 202 4.13 -19.34 -17.64
C ASN A 202 3.84 -19.46 -16.13
N ALA A 203 4.47 -20.45 -15.49
CA ALA A 203 4.28 -20.73 -14.07
C ALA A 203 4.71 -19.55 -13.18
N ASP A 204 5.88 -18.97 -13.46
CA ASP A 204 6.45 -17.86 -12.68
C ASP A 204 5.70 -16.55 -12.84
N SER A 205 4.78 -16.43 -13.80
CA SER A 205 3.97 -15.23 -14.03
C SER A 205 2.64 -15.20 -13.27
N ARG A 206 2.29 -16.32 -12.61
CA ARG A 206 1.02 -16.49 -11.89
C ARG A 206 1.01 -15.61 -10.64
N ARG A 207 0.23 -14.53 -10.65
CA ARG A 207 0.25 -13.50 -9.59
C ARG A 207 -1.12 -13.16 -9.06
N LEU A 208 -1.19 -12.90 -7.75
CA LEU A 208 -2.37 -12.34 -7.10
C LEU A 208 -2.45 -10.85 -7.38
N THR A 209 -3.60 -10.42 -7.88
CA THR A 209 -3.90 -9.01 -8.15
C THR A 209 -5.02 -8.48 -7.27
N LYS A 210 -5.78 -9.38 -6.64
CA LYS A 210 -6.82 -9.06 -5.67
C LYS A 210 -7.15 -10.27 -4.81
N ALA A 211 -7.34 -10.05 -3.52
CA ALA A 211 -7.92 -11.00 -2.58
C ALA A 211 -8.70 -10.21 -1.53
N GLU A 212 -9.90 -10.66 -1.17
CA GLU A 212 -10.77 -10.02 -0.18
C GLU A 212 -11.36 -11.06 0.77
N ALA A 213 -11.37 -10.76 2.07
CA ALA A 213 -12.02 -11.55 3.10
C ALA A 213 -12.96 -10.67 3.92
N HIS A 214 -14.13 -11.17 4.31
CA HIS A 214 -15.10 -10.34 5.00
C HIS A 214 -16.10 -11.07 5.89
N HIS A 215 -16.76 -10.27 6.71
CA HIS A 215 -18.03 -10.60 7.33
C HIS A 215 -19.01 -9.45 7.22
N ARG A 216 -20.27 -9.80 7.01
CA ARG A 216 -21.42 -8.94 7.29
C ARG A 216 -21.87 -9.07 8.75
N PHE A 217 -22.26 -7.97 9.37
CA PHE A 217 -22.62 -7.90 10.79
C PHE A 217 -23.83 -6.99 11.05
N ASP A 218 -24.49 -7.15 12.20
CA ASP A 218 -25.68 -6.39 12.55
C ASP A 218 -25.40 -4.87 12.59
N ILE A 219 -26.27 -4.08 11.95
CA ILE A 219 -26.07 -2.63 11.81
C ILE A 219 -26.01 -1.88 13.14
N GLY A 220 -26.57 -2.46 14.22
CA GLY A 220 -26.50 -1.91 15.57
C GLY A 220 -25.07 -1.82 16.13
N TRP A 221 -24.12 -2.53 15.54
CA TRP A 221 -22.70 -2.52 15.92
C TRP A 221 -21.83 -1.65 15.00
N LYS A 222 -22.43 -0.99 14.00
CA LYS A 222 -21.70 -0.18 13.00
C LYS A 222 -20.78 0.85 13.65
N ARG A 223 -21.29 1.57 14.65
CA ARG A 223 -20.53 2.62 15.33
C ARG A 223 -19.29 2.06 16.03
N GLN A 224 -19.41 0.93 16.72
CA GLN A 224 -18.32 0.28 17.44
C GLN A 224 -17.23 -0.20 16.48
N VAL A 225 -17.62 -0.75 15.32
CA VAL A 225 -16.66 -1.15 14.29
C VAL A 225 -15.92 0.06 13.73
N VAL A 226 -16.63 1.14 13.41
CA VAL A 226 -16.02 2.40 12.94
C VAL A 226 -15.06 2.97 13.98
N GLU A 227 -15.48 3.04 15.26
CA GLU A 227 -14.63 3.50 16.37
C GLU A 227 -13.35 2.65 16.51
N VAL A 228 -13.45 1.32 16.34
CA VAL A 228 -12.27 0.44 16.37
C VAL A 228 -11.35 0.70 15.18
N LEU A 229 -11.90 0.89 13.97
CA LEU A 229 -11.11 1.23 12.79
C LEU A 229 -10.39 2.57 12.95
N ASP A 230 -11.07 3.59 13.47
CA ASP A 230 -10.48 4.90 13.75
C ASP A 230 -9.36 4.81 14.79
N GLN A 231 -9.58 4.10 15.89
CA GLN A 231 -8.54 3.86 16.89
C GLN A 231 -7.37 3.03 16.34
N THR A 232 -7.61 2.09 15.43
CA THR A 232 -6.54 1.34 14.75
C THR A 232 -5.72 2.29 13.88
N ARG A 233 -6.38 3.14 13.08
CA ARG A 233 -5.74 4.16 12.25
C ARG A 233 -4.88 5.10 13.08
N GLU A 234 -5.40 5.60 14.20
CA GLU A 234 -4.66 6.47 15.13
C GLU A 234 -3.33 5.85 15.59
N LEU A 235 -3.28 4.51 15.71
CA LEU A 235 -2.12 3.78 16.19
C LEU A 235 -1.11 3.42 15.09
N ILE A 236 -1.54 3.12 13.86
CA ILE A 236 -0.63 2.58 12.83
C ILE A 236 -0.45 3.45 11.59
N ALA A 237 -1.31 4.44 11.35
CA ALA A 237 -1.10 5.38 10.26
C ALA A 237 0.00 6.37 10.64
N TYR A 238 0.82 6.79 9.68
CA TYR A 238 1.88 7.77 9.94
C TYR A 238 1.27 9.11 10.39
N GLY A 239 1.89 9.75 11.37
CA GLY A 239 1.58 11.11 11.77
C GLY A 239 2.14 12.09 10.75
N GLY A 240 1.55 12.12 9.56
CA GLY A 240 1.90 13.10 8.54
C GLY A 240 2.18 12.61 7.12
N GLN A 241 1.40 11.67 6.61
CA GLN A 241 1.24 11.58 5.16
C GLN A 241 -0.10 12.19 4.78
N SER A 242 -0.04 13.43 4.30
CA SER A 242 -1.07 14.00 3.44
C SER A 242 -2.39 14.37 4.11
N GLU A 243 -2.51 15.65 4.47
CA GLU A 243 -3.77 16.41 4.26
C GLU A 243 -4.40 16.18 2.86
N ILE A 244 -3.64 15.60 1.91
CA ILE A 244 -4.06 15.22 0.55
C ILE A 244 -4.81 13.86 0.51
N GLU A 245 -4.63 12.96 1.49
CA GLU A 245 -5.59 11.88 1.77
C GLU A 245 -6.67 12.30 2.78
N ALA A 246 -6.47 13.39 3.53
CA ALA A 246 -7.56 14.00 4.29
C ALA A 246 -8.67 14.58 3.39
N HIS A 247 -8.49 14.54 2.06
CA HIS A 247 -9.51 14.62 1.01
C HIS A 247 -9.73 13.33 0.18
N GLN A 248 -9.19 12.18 0.57
CA GLN A 248 -9.70 10.88 0.13
C GLN A 248 -11.17 10.80 0.57
N ARG A 249 -12.08 11.13 -0.34
CA ARG A 249 -13.53 10.97 -0.15
C ARG A 249 -14.06 11.79 1.06
N ARG A 250 -14.16 13.12 0.95
CA ARG A 250 -15.36 13.77 1.53
C ARG A 250 -16.55 12.93 1.03
N GLN A 251 -17.12 12.08 1.87
CA GLN A 251 -18.40 11.42 1.61
C GLN A 251 -18.55 10.91 0.17
N ARG A 252 -17.98 9.74 -0.20
CA ARG A 252 -18.57 9.03 -1.36
C ARG A 252 -19.97 8.60 -0.90
N GLU A 253 -20.95 9.45 -1.24
CA GLU A 253 -22.27 9.58 -0.63
C GLU A 253 -22.87 8.26 -0.14
N GLY A 254 -23.03 8.13 1.18
CA GLY A 254 -24.00 7.26 1.85
C GLY A 254 -23.65 5.79 2.09
N TYR A 255 -22.55 5.25 1.53
CA TYR A 255 -22.26 3.81 1.59
C TYR A 255 -20.92 3.39 2.23
N LEU A 256 -19.86 4.20 2.16
CA LEU A 256 -18.59 3.87 2.83
C LEU A 256 -18.51 4.60 4.16
N GLU A 257 -18.33 3.84 5.25
CA GLU A 257 -18.43 4.36 6.61
C GLU A 257 -17.05 4.56 7.25
N ALA A 258 -16.12 3.64 6.98
CA ALA A 258 -14.71 3.78 7.38
C ALA A 258 -13.80 3.03 6.40
N LEU A 259 -12.58 3.56 6.26
CA LEU A 259 -11.51 3.01 5.43
C LEU A 259 -10.18 3.20 6.17
N LEU A 260 -9.40 2.13 6.26
CA LEU A 260 -8.03 2.16 6.74
C LEU A 260 -7.16 1.47 5.70
N ASP A 261 -6.24 2.23 5.12
CA ASP A 261 -5.17 1.72 4.27
C ASP A 261 -3.84 1.89 5.02
N ALA A 262 -3.08 0.81 5.17
CA ALA A 262 -1.84 0.81 5.91
C ALA A 262 -0.91 -0.35 5.51
N ASP A 263 0.38 -0.11 5.65
CA ASP A 263 1.52 -1.04 5.48
C ASP A 263 2.05 -1.56 6.84
N ARG A 264 1.70 -0.86 7.93
CA ARG A 264 2.24 -1.11 9.28
C ARG A 264 1.36 -1.98 10.19
N TRP A 265 0.58 -2.91 9.63
CA TRP A 265 -0.25 -3.87 10.40
C TRP A 265 0.56 -4.67 11.42
N HIS A 266 1.83 -4.95 11.13
CA HIS A 266 2.75 -5.61 12.05
C HIS A 266 2.98 -4.86 13.37
N LEU A 267 2.76 -3.54 13.43
CA LEU A 267 2.78 -2.79 14.69
C LEU A 267 1.69 -3.27 15.64
N LEU A 268 0.54 -3.71 15.12
CA LEU A 268 -0.54 -4.32 15.91
C LEU A 268 -0.28 -5.78 16.22
N GLY A 269 0.85 -6.37 15.80
CA GLY A 269 1.20 -7.76 16.06
C GLY A 269 0.66 -8.74 15.03
N PHE A 270 0.14 -8.26 13.90
CA PHE A 270 -0.07 -9.11 12.73
C PHE A 270 1.26 -9.47 12.07
N GLU A 271 1.24 -10.44 11.17
CA GLU A 271 2.40 -10.81 10.37
C GLU A 271 2.85 -9.63 9.50
N ARG A 272 4.17 -9.46 9.34
CA ARG A 272 4.69 -8.43 8.45
C ARG A 272 4.56 -8.95 7.02
N THR A 273 3.81 -8.21 6.22
CA THR A 273 3.54 -8.51 4.82
C THR A 273 4.46 -7.71 3.91
N SER A 274 4.68 -8.20 2.69
CA SER A 274 5.35 -7.47 1.59
C SER A 274 4.37 -6.64 0.75
N TYR A 275 3.12 -6.56 1.21
CA TYR A 275 1.98 -5.97 0.53
C TYR A 275 1.10 -5.20 1.50
N ASP A 276 0.32 -4.28 0.95
CA ASP A 276 -0.61 -3.45 1.70
C ASP A 276 -1.93 -4.15 1.94
N ILE A 277 -2.54 -3.82 3.07
CA ILE A 277 -3.86 -4.32 3.44
C ILE A 277 -4.78 -3.13 3.68
N GLU A 278 -5.88 -3.11 2.93
CA GLU A 278 -7.00 -2.19 3.14
C GLU A 278 -8.05 -2.88 4.02
N LEU A 279 -8.55 -2.20 5.06
CA LEU A 279 -9.69 -2.63 5.87
C LEU A 279 -10.80 -1.59 5.75
N LYS A 280 -11.99 -2.03 5.31
CA LYS A 280 -13.13 -1.14 5.06
C LYS A 280 -14.40 -1.63 5.72
N CYS A 281 -15.15 -0.69 6.30
CA CYS A 281 -16.52 -0.90 6.75
C CYS A 281 -17.46 -0.12 5.82
N TYR A 282 -18.36 -0.83 5.13
CA TYR A 282 -19.26 -0.23 4.14
C TYR A 282 -20.61 -0.92 4.08
N GLN A 283 -21.60 -0.22 3.54
CA GLN A 283 -22.97 -0.69 3.31
C GLN A 283 -23.24 -0.78 1.80
N ALA A 284 -24.32 -1.49 1.42
CA ALA A 284 -24.80 -1.47 0.06
C ALA A 284 -25.32 -0.07 -0.33
N ALA A 285 -25.27 0.27 -1.62
CA ALA A 285 -25.96 1.45 -2.12
C ALA A 285 -27.47 1.31 -1.88
N GLY A 286 -28.12 2.34 -1.33
CA GLY A 286 -29.54 2.29 -0.98
C GLY A 286 -29.88 1.39 0.22
N TRP A 287 -28.91 1.04 1.07
CA TRP A 287 -29.11 0.12 2.22
C TRP A 287 -30.35 0.44 3.09
N ALA A 288 -30.67 1.73 3.24
CA ALA A 288 -31.79 2.20 4.06
C ALA A 288 -33.17 1.89 3.45
N GLU A 289 -33.23 1.57 2.15
CA GLU A 289 -34.45 1.16 1.44
C GLU A 289 -34.75 -0.33 1.63
N PHE A 290 -33.74 -1.13 1.97
CA PHE A 290 -33.91 -2.55 2.25
C PHE A 290 -34.46 -2.75 3.67
N PRO A 291 -35.38 -3.70 3.88
CA PRO A 291 -35.86 -4.07 5.20
C PRO A 291 -34.70 -4.65 6.04
N ARG A 292 -34.80 -4.60 7.37
CA ARG A 292 -33.71 -5.06 8.25
C ARG A 292 -33.42 -6.56 8.10
N GLU A 293 -34.38 -7.36 7.66
CA GLU A 293 -34.19 -8.79 7.41
C GLU A 293 -33.35 -9.07 6.16
N ASP A 294 -33.18 -8.07 5.28
CA ASP A 294 -32.37 -8.19 4.07
C ASP A 294 -30.88 -7.98 4.42
N PRO A 295 -29.97 -8.88 4.00
CA PRO A 295 -28.54 -8.71 4.25
C PRO A 295 -27.97 -7.40 3.68
N ALA A 296 -28.52 -6.85 2.59
CA ALA A 296 -28.08 -5.58 2.02
C ALA A 296 -28.31 -4.37 2.95
N HIS A 297 -29.21 -4.49 3.94
CA HIS A 297 -29.38 -3.48 4.99
C HIS A 297 -28.16 -3.36 5.92
N HIS A 298 -27.41 -4.45 6.04
CA HIS A 298 -26.36 -4.61 7.04
C HIS A 298 -24.97 -4.26 6.50
N PRO A 299 -24.09 -3.64 7.31
CA PRO A 299 -22.72 -3.34 6.92
C PRO A 299 -21.85 -4.59 6.78
N LYS A 300 -20.77 -4.43 6.01
CA LYS A 300 -19.72 -5.41 5.77
C LYS A 300 -18.37 -4.83 6.19
N LEU A 301 -17.64 -5.59 7.00
CA LEU A 301 -16.23 -5.36 7.29
C LEU A 301 -15.39 -6.28 6.39
N GLU A 302 -14.60 -5.70 5.49
CA GLU A 302 -13.80 -6.42 4.49
C GLU A 302 -12.34 -5.98 4.56
N ALA A 303 -11.44 -6.96 4.68
CA ALA A 303 -10.02 -6.76 4.45
C ALA A 303 -9.68 -7.16 3.01
N SER A 304 -8.82 -6.40 2.35
CA SER A 304 -8.40 -6.66 0.98
C SER A 304 -6.92 -6.40 0.77
N PHE A 305 -6.30 -7.22 -0.06
CA PHE A 305 -4.99 -6.95 -0.64
C PHE A 305 -5.04 -5.66 -1.47
N ALA A 306 -4.23 -4.67 -1.09
CA ALA A 306 -4.23 -3.32 -1.66
C ALA A 306 -3.07 -3.03 -2.64
N GLY A 307 -2.18 -4.00 -2.88
CA GLY A 307 -1.04 -3.83 -3.77
C GLY A 307 0.28 -4.10 -3.05
N VAL A 308 1.38 -3.76 -3.69
CA VAL A 308 2.74 -3.87 -3.13
C VAL A 308 3.42 -2.52 -3.26
N ASP A 309 4.26 -2.18 -2.29
CA ASP A 309 5.05 -0.95 -2.32
C ASP A 309 6.03 -0.93 -3.51
N GLY A 310 6.04 0.19 -4.23
CA GLY A 310 6.94 0.43 -5.36
C GLY A 310 6.72 -0.53 -6.54
N ASP A 311 7.81 -0.89 -7.23
CA ASP A 311 7.81 -1.82 -8.37
C ASP A 311 8.05 -3.29 -7.94
N GLY A 312 7.75 -3.62 -6.68
CA GLY A 312 7.90 -4.98 -6.16
C GLY A 312 7.04 -6.00 -6.92
N PRO A 313 7.44 -7.28 -6.98
CA PRO A 313 6.60 -8.31 -7.58
C PRO A 313 5.38 -8.54 -6.70
N LEU A 314 4.21 -8.70 -7.34
CA LEU A 314 3.00 -9.18 -6.67
C LEU A 314 3.24 -10.58 -6.03
N PRO A 315 2.46 -10.99 -5.03
CA PRO A 315 2.53 -12.35 -4.48
C PRO A 315 2.23 -13.41 -5.55
N HIS A 316 2.95 -14.52 -5.52
CA HIS A 316 2.65 -15.69 -6.34
C HIS A 316 1.33 -16.33 -5.89
N VAL A 317 0.61 -16.98 -6.80
CA VAL A 317 -0.68 -17.65 -6.48
C VAL A 317 -0.56 -18.74 -5.41
N ASP A 318 0.64 -19.29 -5.21
CA ASP A 318 0.91 -20.29 -4.17
C ASP A 318 0.93 -19.67 -2.76
N GLU A 319 1.06 -18.34 -2.66
CA GLU A 319 0.96 -17.56 -1.41
C GLU A 319 -0.49 -17.22 -1.05
N TRP A 320 -1.48 -17.70 -1.81
CA TRP A 320 -2.91 -17.40 -1.60
C TRP A 320 -3.38 -17.70 -0.17
N ASP A 321 -3.04 -18.88 0.35
CA ASP A 321 -3.50 -19.29 1.68
C ASP A 321 -2.89 -18.42 2.79
N GLU A 322 -1.65 -17.96 2.61
CA GLU A 322 -0.98 -17.02 3.51
C GLU A 322 -1.67 -15.66 3.48
N VAL A 323 -1.88 -15.10 2.29
CA VAL A 323 -2.60 -13.83 2.11
C VAL A 323 -3.99 -13.89 2.71
N MET A 324 -4.77 -14.92 2.38
CA MET A 324 -6.13 -15.08 2.91
C MET A 324 -6.14 -15.31 4.43
N SER A 325 -5.13 -15.97 4.99
CA SER A 325 -5.00 -16.15 6.44
C SER A 325 -4.77 -14.81 7.15
N VAL A 326 -3.90 -13.95 6.61
CA VAL A 326 -3.67 -12.61 7.17
C VAL A 326 -4.94 -11.76 7.08
N LEU A 327 -5.57 -11.69 5.90
CA LEU A 327 -6.81 -10.91 5.70
C LEU A 327 -7.94 -11.38 6.64
N ARG A 328 -8.14 -12.70 6.78
CA ARG A 328 -9.13 -13.27 7.70
C ARG A 328 -8.81 -12.98 9.17
N SER A 329 -7.53 -12.99 9.53
CA SER A 329 -7.08 -12.64 10.89
C SER A 329 -7.33 -11.18 11.22
N VAL A 330 -7.08 -10.27 10.27
CA VAL A 330 -7.37 -8.84 10.40
C VAL A 330 -8.88 -8.62 10.63
N VAL A 331 -9.75 -9.19 9.79
CA VAL A 331 -11.22 -9.08 9.97
C VAL A 331 -11.64 -9.63 11.32
N SER A 332 -11.20 -10.83 11.69
CA SER A 332 -11.61 -11.50 12.93
C SER A 332 -11.18 -10.71 14.18
N ALA A 333 -9.94 -10.20 14.19
CA ALA A 333 -9.44 -9.40 15.30
C ALA A 333 -10.21 -8.09 15.49
N HIS A 334 -10.57 -7.41 14.38
CA HIS A 334 -11.29 -6.14 14.46
C HIS A 334 -12.75 -6.32 14.90
N LEU A 335 -13.40 -7.41 14.48
CA LEU A 335 -14.73 -7.76 15.01
C LEU A 335 -14.67 -8.10 16.50
N GLU A 336 -13.67 -8.86 16.94
CA GLU A 336 -13.47 -9.19 18.36
C GLU A 336 -13.22 -7.91 19.18
N TRP A 337 -12.37 -7.00 18.71
CA TRP A 337 -12.16 -5.69 19.35
C TRP A 337 -13.40 -4.81 19.38
N ALA A 338 -14.28 -4.91 18.38
CA ALA A 338 -15.57 -4.21 18.35
C ALA A 338 -16.64 -4.87 19.23
N GLY A 339 -16.36 -6.04 19.81
CA GLY A 339 -17.28 -6.81 20.64
C GLY A 339 -18.32 -7.60 19.84
N ILE A 340 -18.10 -7.82 18.55
CA ILE A 340 -18.99 -8.59 17.68
C ILE A 340 -18.67 -10.07 17.82
N GLY A 341 -19.65 -10.84 18.29
CA GLY A 341 -19.59 -12.29 18.36
C GLY A 341 -20.21 -12.96 17.15
N ARG A 342 -20.35 -14.28 17.24
CA ARG A 342 -20.95 -15.12 16.19
C ARG A 342 -22.41 -14.78 15.93
N ASP A 343 -23.16 -14.46 16.97
CA ASP A 343 -24.62 -14.24 16.90
C ASP A 343 -24.97 -12.90 16.25
N GLU A 344 -24.03 -11.97 16.23
CA GLU A 344 -24.15 -10.65 15.59
C GLU A 344 -23.79 -10.67 14.09
N LEU A 345 -23.34 -11.80 13.55
CA LEU A 345 -23.06 -11.94 12.12
C LEU A 345 -24.34 -12.11 11.32
N ILE A 346 -24.31 -11.61 10.08
CA ILE A 346 -25.43 -11.70 9.15
C ILE A 346 -25.06 -12.65 8.02
N ALA A 347 -25.95 -13.58 7.71
CA ALA A 347 -25.81 -14.47 6.56
C ALA A 347 -26.36 -13.80 5.30
N ASP A 348 -25.80 -14.14 4.15
CA ASP A 348 -26.34 -13.82 2.83
C ASP A 348 -26.21 -15.04 1.89
N ASP A 349 -26.50 -14.84 0.61
CA ASP A 349 -26.49 -15.92 -0.39
C ASP A 349 -25.13 -16.62 -0.55
N TYR A 350 -24.04 -15.97 -0.10
CA TYR A 350 -22.68 -16.47 -0.30
C TYR A 350 -21.85 -16.54 1.00
N GLN A 351 -22.33 -15.94 2.09
CA GLN A 351 -21.73 -16.00 3.42
C GLN A 351 -22.70 -16.61 4.43
N ALA A 352 -22.30 -17.69 5.12
CA ALA A 352 -23.15 -18.39 6.09
C ALA A 352 -23.40 -17.62 7.41
N GLY A 353 -22.80 -16.44 7.61
CA GLY A 353 -22.99 -15.63 8.81
C GLY A 353 -22.67 -16.39 10.11
N PRO A 354 -23.61 -16.50 11.06
CA PRO A 354 -23.42 -17.26 12.30
C PRO A 354 -23.12 -18.75 12.07
N ALA A 355 -23.51 -19.32 10.92
CA ALA A 355 -23.26 -20.71 10.57
C ALA A 355 -21.91 -20.93 9.85
N SER A 356 -21.10 -19.89 9.66
CA SER A 356 -19.75 -20.04 9.10
C SER A 356 -18.90 -21.02 9.93
N PRO A 357 -18.04 -21.81 9.28
CA PRO A 357 -17.17 -22.76 9.97
C PRO A 357 -16.25 -22.05 10.96
N GLU A 358 -15.74 -22.80 11.94
CA GLU A 358 -14.74 -22.26 12.87
C GLU A 358 -13.41 -22.04 12.15
N TYR A 359 -12.82 -20.86 12.39
CA TYR A 359 -11.52 -20.45 11.91
C TYR A 359 -10.62 -20.14 13.11
N ARG A 360 -9.45 -20.75 13.13
CA ARG A 360 -8.42 -20.50 14.15
C ARG A 360 -7.45 -19.47 13.62
N TYR A 361 -7.17 -18.44 14.41
CA TYR A 361 -6.33 -17.34 13.97
C TYR A 361 -5.44 -16.82 15.10
N LYS A 362 -4.34 -16.17 14.72
CA LYS A 362 -3.37 -15.56 15.62
C LYS A 362 -3.84 -14.16 16.00
N HIS A 363 -4.38 -14.00 17.20
CA HIS A 363 -4.88 -12.72 17.71
C HIS A 363 -3.79 -11.99 18.50
N PRO A 364 -3.50 -10.71 18.19
CA PRO A 364 -2.53 -9.94 18.95
C PRO A 364 -3.16 -9.29 20.20
N GLY A 365 -3.14 -10.04 21.31
CA GLY A 365 -3.73 -9.61 22.57
C GLY A 365 -2.95 -8.48 23.26
N GLY A 366 -3.67 -7.43 23.69
CA GLY A 366 -3.11 -6.31 24.47
C GLY A 366 -2.14 -5.40 23.72
N ARG A 367 -1.99 -5.59 22.40
CA ARG A 367 -1.02 -4.84 21.59
C ARG A 367 -1.44 -3.39 21.36
N ARG A 368 -2.75 -3.12 21.26
CA ARG A 368 -3.28 -1.77 21.11
C ARG A 368 -2.98 -0.91 22.34
N GLU A 369 -3.16 -1.48 23.53
CA GLU A 369 -2.82 -0.83 24.80
C GLU A 369 -1.32 -0.54 24.92
N GLN A 370 -0.47 -1.50 24.54
CA GLN A 370 0.99 -1.30 24.51
C GLN A 370 1.42 -0.17 23.57
N LEU A 371 0.78 -0.06 22.39
CA LEU A 371 1.07 1.04 21.46
C LEU A 371 0.64 2.39 22.05
N ARG A 372 -0.53 2.47 22.70
CA ARG A 372 -0.97 3.70 23.38
C ARG A 372 0.02 4.12 24.47
N GLU A 373 0.41 3.21 25.35
CA GLU A 373 1.40 3.47 26.41
C GLU A 373 2.75 3.94 25.83
N ARG A 374 3.18 3.36 24.70
CA ARG A 374 4.38 3.83 23.99
C ARG A 374 4.21 5.25 23.50
N TYR A 375 3.10 5.59 22.86
CA TYR A 375 2.89 6.91 22.28
C TYR A 375 2.81 8.01 23.34
N GLU A 376 2.18 7.73 24.50
CA GLU A 376 2.23 8.63 25.67
C GLU A 376 3.68 8.87 26.16
N ALA A 377 4.54 7.85 26.13
CA ALA A 377 5.94 8.00 26.46
C ALA A 377 6.70 8.86 25.44
N VAL A 378 6.37 8.75 24.15
CA VAL A 378 6.92 9.61 23.09
C VAL A 378 6.51 11.07 23.30
N GLY A 379 5.25 11.35 23.69
CA GLY A 379 4.80 12.68 24.08
C GLY A 379 5.68 13.31 25.18
N THR A 380 6.04 12.52 26.20
CA THR A 380 6.94 12.98 27.26
C THR A 380 8.33 13.37 26.72
N GLU A 381 8.87 12.62 25.76
CA GLU A 381 10.15 12.95 25.11
C GLU A 381 10.07 14.16 24.19
N ILE A 382 8.96 14.34 23.46
CA ILE A 382 8.71 15.56 22.67
C ILE A 382 8.79 16.79 23.58
N HIS A 383 8.09 16.76 24.72
CA HIS A 383 8.14 17.85 25.69
C HIS A 383 9.56 18.10 26.21
N ARG A 384 10.33 17.04 26.49
CA ARG A 384 11.72 17.16 26.94
C ARG A 384 12.63 17.77 25.89
N GLU A 385 12.57 17.29 24.65
CA GLU A 385 13.41 17.78 23.55
C GLU A 385 13.08 19.23 23.17
N ALA A 386 11.80 19.59 23.16
CA ALA A 386 11.35 20.94 22.84
C ALA A 386 11.75 21.99 23.90
N LEU A 387 11.93 21.59 25.17
CA LEU A 387 12.35 22.47 26.27
C LEU A 387 13.87 22.55 26.49
N LYS A 388 14.70 21.79 25.75
CA LYS A 388 16.15 21.87 25.92
C LYS A 388 16.64 23.28 25.61
N ALA A 389 17.30 23.88 26.60
CA ALA A 389 17.69 25.29 26.65
C ALA A 389 18.56 25.80 25.47
N ASN A 390 19.08 24.90 24.61
CA ASN A 390 20.02 25.22 23.55
C ASN A 390 19.55 24.90 22.12
N THR A 391 18.28 24.52 21.88
CA THR A 391 17.86 24.15 20.51
C THR A 391 16.45 24.61 20.15
N GLN A 392 16.28 25.93 19.96
CA GLN A 392 15.09 26.49 19.29
C GLN A 392 14.86 25.85 17.91
N ALA A 393 15.93 25.39 17.26
CA ALA A 393 15.88 24.62 16.01
C ALA A 393 15.05 23.32 16.11
N VAL A 394 15.17 22.56 17.21
CA VAL A 394 14.43 21.31 17.39
C VAL A 394 12.94 21.58 17.58
N TYR A 395 12.60 22.61 18.37
CA TYR A 395 11.22 23.05 18.52
C TYR A 395 10.62 23.51 17.18
N ASP A 396 11.33 24.34 16.42
CA ASP A 396 10.85 24.81 15.11
C ASP A 396 10.67 23.66 14.11
N ILE A 397 11.59 22.67 14.08
CA ILE A 397 11.44 21.46 13.26
C ILE A 397 10.19 20.67 13.67
N LEU A 398 10.02 20.35 14.95
CA LEU A 398 8.87 19.60 15.44
C LEU A 398 7.55 20.34 15.20
N ARG A 399 7.56 21.67 15.34
CA ARG A 399 6.41 22.53 15.07
C ARG A 399 6.03 22.52 13.60
N VAL A 400 7.00 22.58 12.68
CA VAL A 400 6.74 22.48 11.24
C VAL A 400 6.20 21.10 10.88
N VAL A 401 6.81 20.01 11.38
CA VAL A 401 6.31 18.65 11.15
C VAL A 401 4.89 18.48 11.68
N ALA A 402 4.58 19.04 12.86
CA ALA A 402 3.22 18.98 13.41
C ALA A 402 2.23 19.80 12.58
N THR A 403 2.57 21.06 12.27
CA THR A 403 1.66 22.00 11.58
C THR A 403 1.37 21.57 10.15
N GLU A 404 2.36 21.04 9.45
CA GLU A 404 2.21 20.59 8.06
C GLU A 404 1.71 19.14 7.97
N SER A 405 1.49 18.47 9.11
CA SER A 405 1.22 17.03 9.15
C SER A 405 2.23 16.26 8.29
N GLY A 406 3.50 16.35 8.67
CA GLY A 406 4.64 15.81 7.95
C GLY A 406 5.32 16.84 7.03
N ALA A 407 6.65 16.81 6.93
CA ALA A 407 7.40 17.79 6.16
C ALA A 407 8.57 17.17 5.39
N SER A 408 8.76 17.60 4.14
CA SER A 408 9.98 17.29 3.38
C SER A 408 11.16 18.10 3.91
N TYR A 409 12.40 17.70 3.58
CA TYR A 409 13.58 18.51 3.92
C TYR A 409 13.53 19.91 3.30
N ASP A 410 12.96 20.06 2.10
CA ASP A 410 12.80 21.34 1.44
C ASP A 410 11.81 22.22 2.22
N THR A 411 10.68 21.64 2.64
CA THR A 411 9.68 22.32 3.48
C THR A 411 10.27 22.74 4.82
N LEU A 412 11.07 21.88 5.45
CA LEU A 412 11.74 22.19 6.71
C LEU A 412 12.74 23.33 6.55
N GLU A 413 13.55 23.33 5.49
CA GLU A 413 14.49 24.41 5.19
C GLU A 413 13.77 25.73 4.94
N GLU A 414 12.69 25.70 4.16
CA GLU A 414 11.86 26.85 3.92
C GLU A 414 11.25 27.36 5.23
N ARG A 415 10.47 26.55 5.94
CA ARG A 415 9.69 27.02 7.10
C ARG A 415 10.52 27.37 8.32
N THR A 416 11.66 26.70 8.55
CA THR A 416 12.50 26.96 9.73
C THR A 416 13.62 27.96 9.46
N GLY A 417 14.00 28.16 8.20
CA GLY A 417 15.16 28.96 7.79
C GLY A 417 16.51 28.35 8.18
N LEU A 418 16.53 27.12 8.70
CA LEU A 418 17.74 26.39 9.06
C LEU A 418 18.46 25.86 7.81
N ALA A 419 19.77 25.63 7.92
CA ALA A 419 20.51 24.93 6.88
C ALA A 419 20.11 23.46 6.81
N ARG A 420 20.05 22.88 5.60
CA ARG A 420 19.71 21.47 5.38
C ARG A 420 20.53 20.49 6.22
N SER A 421 21.83 20.76 6.41
CA SER A 421 22.71 19.93 7.26
C SER A 421 22.28 19.93 8.74
N THR A 422 21.90 21.09 9.29
CA THR A 422 21.38 21.22 10.65
C THR A 422 20.05 20.48 10.82
N ILE A 423 19.15 20.61 9.84
CA ILE A 423 17.87 19.89 9.83
C ILE A 423 18.14 18.39 9.83
N ARG A 424 18.98 17.88 8.93
CA ARG A 424 19.33 16.44 8.86
C ARG A 424 19.88 15.93 10.19
N TYR A 425 20.82 16.64 10.80
CA TYR A 425 21.39 16.26 12.10
C TYR A 425 20.30 16.11 13.18
N HIS A 426 19.42 17.11 13.32
CA HIS A 426 18.37 17.06 14.33
C HIS A 426 17.30 16.02 14.02
N VAL A 427 16.91 15.86 12.75
CA VAL A 427 15.96 14.84 12.31
C VAL A 427 16.51 13.44 12.58
N SER A 428 17.76 13.14 12.21
CA SER A 428 18.36 11.82 12.49
C SER A 428 18.37 11.53 14.00
N ARG A 429 18.71 12.52 14.83
CA ARG A 429 18.62 12.37 16.29
C ARG A 429 17.19 12.14 16.80
N LEU A 430 16.19 12.85 16.24
CA LEU A 430 14.78 12.65 16.61
C LEU A 430 14.27 11.27 16.19
N VAL A 431 14.75 10.74 15.06
CA VAL A 431 14.48 9.38 14.59
C VAL A 431 15.11 8.35 15.52
N ASP A 432 16.37 8.54 15.94
CA ASP A 432 17.07 7.62 16.85
C ASP A 432 16.36 7.50 18.22
N VAL A 433 15.79 8.60 18.72
CA VAL A 433 15.00 8.61 19.97
C VAL A 433 13.60 8.01 19.74
N GLY A 434 13.12 7.97 18.50
CA GLY A 434 11.80 7.46 18.13
C GLY A 434 10.68 8.50 18.20
N ILE A 435 11.02 9.79 18.17
CA ILE A 435 10.05 10.90 18.10
C ILE A 435 9.56 11.11 16.67
N ALA A 436 10.41 10.85 15.68
CA ALA A 436 10.09 11.02 14.26
C ALA A 436 10.43 9.76 13.45
N GLU A 437 9.83 9.63 12.27
CA GLU A 437 10.15 8.62 11.26
C GLU A 437 10.40 9.30 9.90
N LYS A 438 11.19 8.65 9.03
CA LYS A 438 11.46 9.10 7.65
C LYS A 438 10.73 8.16 6.70
N VAL A 439 9.86 8.68 5.83
CA VAL A 439 9.00 7.88 4.95
C VAL A 439 8.99 8.38 3.51
N GLY A 440 8.75 7.48 2.56
CA GLY A 440 8.47 7.82 1.17
C GLY A 440 9.66 8.34 0.34
N ASN A 441 9.33 8.74 -0.89
CA ASN A 441 10.23 9.42 -1.83
C ASN A 441 9.42 10.50 -2.59
N PRO A 442 9.70 11.81 -2.41
CA PRO A 442 10.77 12.37 -1.58
C PRO A 442 10.61 12.05 -0.09
N VAL A 443 11.72 12.07 0.65
CA VAL A 443 11.72 11.75 2.09
C VAL A 443 10.87 12.78 2.86
N LEU A 444 9.87 12.29 3.55
CA LEU A 444 9.03 13.03 4.49
C LEU A 444 9.41 12.67 5.92
N VAL A 445 9.56 13.68 6.77
CA VAL A 445 9.73 13.54 8.21
C VAL A 445 8.35 13.62 8.86
N VAL A 446 7.96 12.58 9.59
CA VAL A 446 6.62 12.40 10.15
C VAL A 446 6.70 11.95 11.62
N PHE A 447 5.61 12.09 12.38
CA PHE A 447 5.49 11.41 13.66
C PHE A 447 5.18 9.91 13.47
N PRO A 448 5.59 9.04 14.42
CA PRO A 448 5.39 7.59 14.32
C PRO A 448 3.93 7.17 14.15
N SER A 449 2.99 7.95 14.68
CA SER A 449 1.55 7.72 14.56
C SER A 449 0.77 9.03 14.58
N LEU A 450 -0.49 8.99 14.15
CA LEU A 450 -1.43 10.11 14.30
C LEU A 450 -1.65 10.46 15.78
N ALA A 451 -1.71 9.46 16.67
CA ALA A 451 -1.82 9.73 18.11
C ALA A 451 -0.64 10.57 18.64
N VAL A 452 0.59 10.31 18.17
CA VAL A 452 1.76 11.11 18.55
C VAL A 452 1.69 12.51 17.92
N LEU A 453 1.22 12.64 16.68
CA LEU A 453 1.03 13.94 16.03
C LEU A 453 0.06 14.83 16.83
N ASP A 454 -1.12 14.31 17.18
CA ASP A 454 -2.13 15.04 17.96
C ASP A 454 -1.59 15.47 19.31
N GLU A 455 -0.88 14.57 20.01
CA GLU A 455 -0.24 14.89 21.28
C GLU A 455 0.89 15.92 21.12
N ALA A 456 1.69 15.82 20.06
CA ALA A 456 2.75 16.79 19.74
C ALA A 456 2.19 18.19 19.51
N GLU A 457 1.08 18.31 18.76
CA GLU A 457 0.41 19.61 18.55
C GLU A 457 0.02 20.26 19.88
N GLU A 458 -0.60 19.50 20.78
CA GLU A 458 -0.99 20.00 22.09
C GLU A 458 0.21 20.43 22.93
N ILE A 459 1.26 19.61 22.96
CA ILE A 459 2.49 19.88 23.72
C ILE A 459 3.16 21.16 23.20
N LEU A 460 3.38 21.26 21.89
CA LEU A 460 4.09 22.38 21.28
C LEU A 460 3.32 23.69 21.46
N ARG A 461 1.99 23.67 21.32
CA ARG A 461 1.12 24.83 21.64
C ARG A 461 1.21 25.27 23.11
N ARG A 462 1.45 24.36 24.05
CA ARG A 462 1.58 24.69 25.48
C ARG A 462 2.95 25.25 25.85
N ILE A 463 4.01 24.86 25.15
CA ILE A 463 5.39 25.28 25.46
C ILE A 463 5.58 26.78 25.15
N TYR A 464 5.15 27.23 23.96
CA TYR A 464 5.17 28.64 23.57
C TYR A 464 3.79 29.07 23.04
N PRO A 465 2.81 29.38 23.93
CA PRO A 465 1.43 29.65 23.54
C PRO A 465 1.25 30.95 22.73
N ASP A 466 2.16 31.90 22.93
CA ASP A 466 2.13 33.19 22.22
C ASP A 466 2.83 33.12 20.86
N ASP A 467 3.64 32.09 20.59
CA ASP A 467 4.40 31.94 19.36
C ASP A 467 3.44 31.61 18.20
N GLN A 468 3.21 32.55 17.30
CA GLN A 468 2.36 32.39 16.12
C GLN A 468 3.16 31.91 14.90
N VAL A 469 2.46 31.61 13.80
CA VAL A 469 3.11 31.26 12.53
C VAL A 469 3.99 32.41 12.04
N ASP A 470 3.55 33.66 12.22
CA ASP A 470 4.31 34.85 11.82
C ASP A 470 5.63 34.97 12.61
N ASP A 471 5.62 34.72 13.92
CA ASP A 471 6.84 34.72 14.75
C ASP A 471 7.86 33.67 14.30
N MET A 472 7.39 32.52 13.80
CA MET A 472 8.24 31.47 13.23
C MET A 472 8.82 31.90 11.89
N MET A 473 8.03 32.56 11.03
CA MET A 473 8.49 33.08 9.74
C MET A 473 9.52 34.19 9.92
N ASP A 474 9.33 35.11 10.88
CA ASP A 474 10.29 36.16 11.20
C ASP A 474 11.64 35.56 11.65
N ARG A 475 11.61 34.50 12.48
CA ARG A 475 12.82 33.76 12.86
C ARG A 475 13.49 33.08 11.67
N ALA A 476 12.70 32.49 10.78
CA ALA A 476 13.22 31.83 9.59
C ALA A 476 13.90 32.83 8.65
N GLU A 477 13.30 34.00 8.42
CA GLU A 477 13.86 35.09 7.62
C GLU A 477 15.16 35.61 8.24
N ALA A 478 15.16 35.93 9.54
CA ALA A 478 16.37 36.37 10.24
C ALA A 478 17.51 35.33 10.19
N ARG A 479 17.20 34.03 10.16
CA ARG A 479 18.20 32.96 9.97
C ARG A 479 18.75 32.92 8.55
N ARG A 480 17.92 33.15 7.54
CA ARG A 480 18.35 33.21 6.14
C ARG A 480 19.23 34.43 5.90
N GLU A 481 18.83 35.60 6.37
CA GLU A 481 19.62 36.84 6.28
C GLU A 481 21.03 36.64 6.89
N ARG A 482 21.12 36.06 8.08
CA ARG A 482 22.43 35.74 8.71
C ARG A 482 23.29 34.76 7.91
N ARG A 483 22.67 33.87 7.13
CA ARG A 483 23.41 32.95 6.24
C ARG A 483 23.92 33.70 5.00
N GLU A 484 23.06 34.49 4.38
CA GLU A 484 23.42 35.32 3.23
C GLU A 484 24.55 36.31 3.59
N GLU A 485 24.50 36.94 4.76
CA GLU A 485 25.55 37.82 5.27
C GLU A 485 26.89 37.09 5.54
N ARG A 486 26.86 35.79 5.87
CA ARG A 486 28.06 34.96 6.06
C ARG A 486 28.64 34.43 4.74
N GLU A 487 27.80 34.26 3.73
CA GLU A 487 28.18 33.74 2.41
C GLU A 487 28.61 34.85 1.44
N ASP A 488 28.37 36.12 1.75
CA ASP A 488 28.86 37.27 0.98
C ASP A 488 30.34 37.61 1.32
N PRO A 489 31.30 37.38 0.40
CA PRO A 489 32.73 37.67 0.64
C PRO A 489 33.05 39.18 0.70
N SER A 490 32.08 40.05 0.45
CA SER A 490 32.28 41.51 0.36
C SER A 490 31.90 42.27 1.64
N ALA A 491 31.37 41.60 2.66
CA ALA A 491 30.95 42.20 3.93
C ALA A 491 32.01 42.11 5.06
N VAL A 492 33.30 42.33 4.75
CA VAL A 492 34.32 42.61 5.77
C VAL A 492 34.56 44.11 5.83
N GLY A 493 33.63 44.82 6.48
CA GLY A 493 33.80 46.19 6.95
C GLY A 493 33.90 46.20 8.47
N ASP A 494 35.01 46.74 8.97
CA ASP A 494 35.40 46.83 10.38
C ASP A 494 34.28 47.28 11.36
N ASP A 495 34.35 46.70 12.56
CA ASP A 495 33.70 47.06 13.83
C ASP A 495 32.17 46.91 13.97
N VAL A 496 31.71 45.86 14.69
CA VAL A 496 31.18 45.95 16.07
C VAL A 496 31.32 44.59 16.77
N ARG A 497 31.97 44.59 17.95
CA ARG A 497 31.88 43.55 18.97
C ARG A 497 30.61 43.75 19.79
N GLU A 498 29.76 42.73 19.91
CA GLU A 498 29.20 42.17 21.16
C GLU A 498 27.96 41.30 20.86
N GLY A 499 28.01 40.02 21.24
CA GLY A 499 26.92 39.06 21.11
C GLY A 499 27.41 37.60 21.18
N ARG A 500 27.82 37.16 22.38
CA ARG A 500 27.81 35.75 22.81
C ARG A 500 26.35 35.25 22.75
N ASP A 501 25.97 34.05 22.32
CA ASP A 501 26.60 32.72 22.29
C ASP A 501 26.08 31.95 21.05
N ASP A 502 26.95 31.17 20.41
CA ASP A 502 26.65 29.94 19.64
C ASP A 502 27.99 29.44 19.04
N GLN A 503 28.90 29.07 19.93
CA GLN A 503 30.06 28.25 19.57
C GLN A 503 29.77 26.84 20.08
N ASP A 504 29.29 26.00 19.17
CA ASP A 504 29.34 24.55 19.33
C ASP A 504 30.82 24.13 19.32
N ASP A 505 31.39 24.04 20.53
CA ASP A 505 32.72 23.49 20.76
C ASP A 505 32.65 21.97 20.54
N ALA A 506 32.97 21.56 19.31
CA ALA A 506 33.21 20.17 18.93
C ALA A 506 34.49 19.66 19.62
N GLY A 507 34.36 19.31 20.91
CA GLY A 507 35.40 18.74 21.74
C GLY A 507 35.46 17.21 21.66
N ASP A 508 36.52 16.74 21.02
CA ASP A 508 37.08 15.39 20.94
C ASP A 508 36.82 14.47 22.16
N GLY A 509 36.33 13.27 21.86
CA GLY A 509 36.05 12.19 22.81
C GLY A 509 36.18 10.82 22.16
N ASP A 510 37.26 10.58 21.42
CA ASP A 510 37.61 9.24 20.92
C ASP A 510 37.82 8.25 22.08
N ARG A 511 36.85 7.35 22.26
CA ARG A 511 37.02 6.07 22.96
C ARG A 511 36.28 4.96 22.24
N GLY A 512 36.94 4.37 21.24
CA GLY A 512 37.06 2.91 21.15
C GLY A 512 35.90 2.12 20.55
N ARG A 513 35.29 2.59 19.44
CA ARG A 513 34.52 1.70 18.56
C ARG A 513 35.46 1.00 17.58
N ARG A 514 35.35 -0.32 17.45
CA ARG A 514 35.98 -1.09 16.35
C ARG A 514 35.59 -0.43 15.03
N SER A 515 36.55 -0.22 14.13
CA SER A 515 36.38 0.39 12.80
C SER A 515 35.06 -0.03 12.13
N GLU A 516 34.09 0.88 12.12
CA GLU A 516 32.74 0.74 11.53
C GLU A 516 32.77 0.80 9.99
N TRP A 517 33.97 0.89 9.40
CA TRP A 517 34.21 1.06 7.97
C TRP A 517 34.68 -0.24 7.31
N ALA A 518 34.03 -0.62 6.22
CA ALA A 518 34.42 -1.74 5.36
C ALA A 518 34.76 -1.25 3.94
N TYR A 519 35.60 -1.99 3.21
CA TYR A 519 35.76 -1.70 1.78
C TYR A 519 34.48 -2.09 1.04
N PHE A 520 34.15 -1.33 0.00
CA PHE A 520 32.96 -1.59 -0.81
C PHE A 520 32.89 -3.04 -1.33
N GLN A 521 34.03 -3.63 -1.70
CA GLN A 521 34.13 -5.03 -2.14
C GLN A 521 33.76 -6.07 -1.06
N ASP A 522 33.78 -5.69 0.21
CA ASP A 522 33.48 -6.57 1.35
C ASP A 522 32.00 -6.46 1.79
N LEU A 523 31.23 -5.57 1.17
CA LEU A 523 29.80 -5.38 1.40
C LEU A 523 29.00 -6.20 0.38
N ALA A 524 27.85 -6.75 0.81
CA ALA A 524 26.88 -7.38 -0.07
C ALA A 524 25.99 -6.33 -0.77
N LEU A 525 26.61 -5.37 -1.46
CA LEU A 525 25.97 -4.25 -2.16
C LEU A 525 26.57 -4.09 -3.56
N GLU A 526 25.72 -3.93 -4.57
CA GLU A 526 26.13 -3.66 -5.95
C GLU A 526 26.36 -2.15 -6.18
N PRO A 527 27.23 -1.74 -7.14
CA PRO A 527 27.57 -0.33 -7.36
C PRO A 527 26.36 0.58 -7.62
N HIS A 528 25.37 0.09 -8.36
CA HIS A 528 24.15 0.84 -8.67
C HIS A 528 23.27 0.99 -7.43
N GLN A 529 23.30 0.06 -6.48
CA GLN A 529 22.58 0.14 -5.22
C GLN A 529 23.20 1.18 -4.29
N LEU A 530 24.54 1.28 -4.26
CA LEU A 530 25.24 2.36 -3.55
C LEU A 530 24.97 3.74 -4.17
N ALA A 531 25.05 3.85 -5.49
CA ALA A 531 24.72 5.08 -6.20
C ALA A 531 23.27 5.50 -5.96
N THR A 532 22.35 4.53 -6.04
CA THR A 532 20.93 4.72 -5.71
C THR A 532 20.73 5.13 -4.25
N ALA A 533 21.47 4.53 -3.30
CA ALA A 533 21.38 4.90 -1.90
C ALA A 533 21.89 6.32 -1.62
N LEU A 534 22.94 6.76 -2.31
CA LEU A 534 23.44 8.14 -2.25
C LEU A 534 22.48 9.13 -2.92
N GLU A 535 22.00 8.80 -4.11
CA GLU A 535 21.06 9.62 -4.89
C GLU A 535 19.70 9.75 -4.20
N LYS A 536 19.26 8.68 -3.51
CA LYS A 536 18.01 8.64 -2.74
C LYS A 536 18.18 9.00 -1.26
N GLU A 537 19.35 9.51 -0.87
CA GLU A 537 19.67 9.95 0.50
C GLU A 537 19.45 8.87 1.60
N TYR A 538 19.50 7.58 1.24
CA TYR A 538 19.54 6.46 2.19
C TYR A 538 20.92 6.25 2.82
N LEU A 539 21.98 6.71 2.15
CA LEU A 539 23.34 6.80 2.66
C LEU A 539 23.82 8.24 2.55
N GLU A 540 24.48 8.74 3.60
CA GLU A 540 25.02 10.10 3.62
C GLU A 540 26.32 10.17 2.80
N GLY A 541 26.64 11.36 2.27
CA GLY A 541 27.84 11.55 1.44
C GLY A 541 29.16 11.36 2.19
N ASP A 542 29.15 11.53 3.52
CA ASP A 542 30.26 11.30 4.43
C ASP A 542 30.31 9.86 4.96
N GLU A 543 29.25 9.06 4.77
CA GLU A 543 29.21 7.61 4.93
C GLU A 543 29.87 6.85 3.77
N VAL A 544 30.37 7.57 2.75
CA VAL A 544 31.13 7.02 1.63
C VAL A 544 32.47 7.74 1.49
N ARG A 545 33.58 6.98 1.60
CA ARG A 545 34.93 7.52 1.40
C ARG A 545 35.53 7.02 0.09
N VAL A 546 35.83 7.96 -0.81
CA VAL A 546 36.56 7.67 -2.05
C VAL A 546 38.04 8.02 -1.85
N ARG A 547 38.91 7.02 -1.98
CA ARG A 547 40.36 7.27 -1.94
C ARG A 547 40.80 7.89 -3.27
N THR A 548 41.38 9.09 -3.22
CA THR A 548 41.81 9.86 -4.39
C THR A 548 43.27 9.64 -4.78
N ASP A 549 44.02 8.88 -3.96
CA ASP A 549 45.42 8.55 -4.21
C ASP A 549 45.54 7.76 -5.53
N ARG A 550 46.23 8.34 -6.52
CA ARG A 550 46.59 7.67 -7.77
C ARG A 550 47.36 6.39 -7.46
N ARG A 551 46.89 5.25 -7.96
CA ARG A 551 47.70 4.03 -8.02
C ARG A 551 48.51 4.05 -9.32
N ASP A 552 49.81 3.79 -9.20
CA ASP A 552 50.81 3.86 -10.29
C ASP A 552 50.61 2.87 -11.47
N TRP A 553 49.47 2.19 -11.56
CA TRP A 553 49.14 1.28 -12.67
C TRP A 553 48.04 1.81 -13.61
N VAL A 554 47.62 3.06 -13.43
CA VAL A 554 46.77 3.78 -14.40
C VAL A 554 47.62 4.83 -15.12
N GLU A 555 48.45 4.34 -16.05
CA GLU A 555 48.89 5.04 -17.28
C GLU A 555 48.60 4.13 -18.48
#